data_AF-A0A9E0PCD0-F1
#
_entry.id   AF-A0A9E0PCD0-F1
#
_cell.length_a   1.000
_cell.length_b   1.000
_cell.length_c   1.000
_cell.angle_alpha   90.00
_cell.angle_beta   90.00
_cell.angle_gamma   90.00
#
_symmetry.space_group_name_H-M   'P 1'
#
loop_
_entity.id
_entity.type
_entity.pdbx_description
1 polymer ?
#
loop_
_entity_poly.entity_id
_entity_poly.type
_entity_poly.pdbx_seq_one_letter_code
_entity_poly.pdbx_strand_id
1 'polypeptide(L)' 'KGRGIADCGGVYAWVWDGKAFQISDQLEMPACRGLGAEEWPQLFRSRPK' A
#
# COMPACT_ATOMS: atom_id res chain seq x y z
N LYS A 1 -12.50 -4.13 -3.75
CA LYS A 1 -13.03 -2.76 -3.67
C LYS A 1 -11.84 -1.82 -3.54
N GLY A 2 -11.47 -1.13 -4.62
CA GLY A 2 -10.36 -0.18 -4.64
C GLY A 2 -10.75 1.16 -4.01
N ARG A 3 -9.75 1.89 -3.55
CA ARG A 3 -9.85 3.28 -3.11
C ARG A 3 -10.27 4.15 -4.31
N GLY A 4 -11.13 5.14 -4.08
CA GLY A 4 -11.57 6.06 -5.12
C GLY A 4 -10.48 7.07 -5.49
N ILE A 5 -10.56 7.62 -6.70
CA ILE A 5 -9.83 8.84 -7.06
C ILE A 5 -10.17 9.92 -6.02
N ALA A 6 -9.16 10.55 -5.43
CA ALA A 6 -9.22 11.50 -4.30
C ALA A 6 -9.23 10.93 -2.87
N ASP A 7 -9.00 9.63 -2.68
CA ASP A 7 -8.72 9.09 -1.36
C ASP A 7 -7.31 9.49 -0.85
N CYS A 8 -7.12 9.51 0.47
CA CYS A 8 -5.81 9.62 1.14
C CYS A 8 -5.73 8.67 2.34
N GLY A 9 -4.53 8.17 2.64
CA GLY A 9 -4.27 7.19 3.69
C GLY A 9 -3.18 6.21 3.26
N GLY A 10 -3.27 4.95 3.68
CA GLY A 10 -2.33 3.90 3.29
C GLY A 10 -3.00 2.72 2.57
N VAL A 11 -2.23 2.04 1.73
CA VAL A 11 -2.54 0.72 1.15
C VAL A 11 -1.43 -0.23 1.56
N TYR A 12 -1.83 -1.37 2.12
CA TYR A 12 -0.91 -2.36 2.68
C TYR A 12 -1.21 -3.74 2.09
N ALA A 13 -0.17 -4.39 1.56
CA ALA A 13 -0.23 -5.79 1.18
C ALA A 13 0.51 -6.65 2.22
N TRP A 14 -0.02 -7.84 2.45
CA TRP A 14 0.47 -8.75 3.47
C TRP A 14 0.70 -10.14 2.88
N VAL A 15 1.74 -10.81 3.35
CA VAL A 15 2.05 -12.20 3.04
C VAL A 15 2.11 -13.02 4.33
N TRP A 16 1.59 -14.25 4.29
CA TRP A 16 1.73 -15.19 5.40
C TRP A 16 3.06 -15.93 5.29
N ASP A 17 3.93 -15.80 6.28
CA ASP A 17 5.26 -16.43 6.29
C ASP A 17 5.28 -17.84 6.93
N GLY A 18 4.12 -18.34 7.36
CA GLY A 18 3.98 -19.57 8.14
C GLY A 18 3.79 -19.34 9.65
N LYS A 19 4.04 -18.12 10.14
CA LYS A 19 3.94 -17.75 11.57
C LYS A 19 3.09 -16.51 11.79
N ALA A 20 3.22 -15.50 10.93
CA ALA A 20 2.49 -14.24 11.02
C ALA A 20 2.28 -13.62 9.61
N PHE A 21 1.36 -12.65 9.55
CA PHE A 21 1.25 -11.78 8.38
C PHE A 21 2.34 -10.72 8.46
N GLN A 22 3.20 -10.70 7.44
CA GLN A 22 4.24 -9.69 7.27
C GLN A 22 3.83 -8.73 6.15
N ILE A 23 4.13 -7.45 6.29
CA ILE A 23 3.91 -6.47 5.21
C ILE A 23 4.83 -6.84 4.03
N SER A 24 4.27 -6.92 2.83
CA SER A 24 5.04 -7.05 1.59
C SER A 24 5.16 -5.73 0.83
N ASP A 25 4.12 -4.90 0.85
CA ASP A 25 4.10 -3.61 0.16
C ASP A 25 3.33 -2.58 0.98
N GLN A 26 3.80 -1.34 0.96
CA GLN A 26 3.13 -0.18 1.56
C GLN A 26 3.20 1.01 0.61
N LEU A 27 2.03 1.56 0.30
CA LEU A 27 1.84 2.84 -0.38
C LEU A 27 1.17 3.80 0.59
N GLU A 28 1.60 5.07 0.63
CA GLU A 28 0.98 6.05 1.52
C GLU A 28 0.83 7.42 0.86
N MET A 29 -0.34 8.02 1.04
CA MET A 29 -0.65 9.36 0.61
C MET A 29 -1.31 10.11 1.77
N PRO A 30 -0.57 10.93 2.53
CA PRO A 30 -1.10 11.56 3.73
C PRO A 30 -2.12 12.69 3.43
N ALA A 31 -2.16 13.19 2.20
CA ALA A 31 -3.07 14.26 1.79
C ALA A 31 -3.84 13.87 0.52
N CYS A 32 -5.14 14.14 0.47
CA CYS A 32 -6.00 13.80 -0.65
C CYS A 32 -5.66 14.69 -1.85
N ARG A 33 -5.11 14.09 -2.92
CA ARG A 33 -4.58 14.81 -4.10
C ARG A 33 -5.31 14.50 -5.42
N GLY A 34 -6.43 13.77 -5.37
CA GLY A 34 -7.14 13.38 -6.60
C GLY A 34 -6.40 12.34 -7.45
N LEU A 35 -5.43 11.62 -6.86
CA LEU A 35 -4.63 10.61 -7.53
C LEU A 35 -5.15 9.21 -7.25
N GLY A 36 -4.97 8.29 -8.21
CA GLY A 36 -5.22 6.86 -8.00
C GLY A 36 -4.20 6.25 -7.03
N ALA A 37 -4.52 5.11 -6.41
CA ALA A 37 -3.61 4.44 -5.48
C ALA A 37 -2.33 3.94 -6.17
N GLU A 38 -2.41 3.63 -7.47
CA GLU A 38 -1.28 3.27 -8.32
C GLU A 38 -0.25 4.40 -8.51
N GLU A 39 -0.63 5.65 -8.25
CA GLU A 39 0.24 6.83 -8.34
C GLU A 39 0.82 7.24 -6.98
N TRP A 40 0.45 6.55 -5.90
CA TRP A 40 0.95 6.88 -4.56
C TRP A 40 2.41 6.43 -4.39
N PRO A 41 3.22 7.15 -3.60
CA PRO A 41 4.60 6.76 -3.36
C PRO A 41 4.65 5.43 -2.60
N GLN A 42 5.48 4.52 -3.10
CA GLN A 42 5.81 3.27 -2.41
C GLN A 42 6.84 3.54 -1.32
N LEU A 43 6.42 3.39 -0.07
CA LEU A 43 7.28 3.57 1.09
C LEU A 43 8.06 2.30 1.43
N PHE A 44 7.47 1.14 1.15
CA PHE A 44 8.08 -0.15 1.46
C PHE A 44 7.75 -1.22 0.41
N ARG A 45 8.75 -2.06 0.12
CA ARG A 45 8.63 -3.29 -0.66
C ARG A 45 9.56 -4.36 -0.08
N SER A 46 9.01 -5.53 0.24
CA SER A 46 9.84 -6.69 0.56
C SER A 46 10.50 -7.23 -0.72
N ARG A 47 11.71 -7.77 -0.59
CA ARG A 47 12.37 -8.42 -1.74
C ARG A 47 11.71 -9.77 -1.99
N PRO A 48 11.48 -10.16 -3.25
CA PRO A 48 11.09 -11.53 -3.56
C PRO A 48 12.19 -12.48 -3.04
N LYS A 49 11.75 -13.60 -2.44
CA LYS A 49 12.65 -14.68 -2.03
C LYS A 49 13.20 -15.43 -3.23
#